data_AF-A0A5K1D2S8-F1
#
_entry.id   AF-A0A5K1D2S8-F1
#
_cell.length_a   1.000
_cell.length_b   1.000
_cell.length_c   1.000
_cell.angle_alpha   90.00
_cell.angle_beta   90.00
_cell.angle_gamma   90.00
#
_symmetry.space_group_name_H-M   'P 1'
#
loop_
_entity.id
_entity.type
_entity.pdbx_description
1 polymer ?
#
loop_
_entity_poly.entity_id
_entity_poly.type
_entity_poly.pdbx_seq_one_letter_code
_entity_poly.pdbx_strand_id
1 'polypeptide(L)'
;VKSYDVIRKQNKVVVTGYVTAKKVMKRVRSVGKKAELWPYVQANLAFYPYAAGVYDKKAPAGFVRNVPQAAASPSDPHEKYASLFSDENPNACSIM
;
A
#
# COMPACT_ATOMS: atom_id res chain seq x y z
N VAL A 1 -6.09 13.38 22.31
CA VAL A 1 -6.40 13.58 20.87
C VAL A 1 -6.80 15.04 20.72
N LYS A 2 -6.26 15.76 19.72
CA LYS A 2 -6.59 17.18 19.51
C LYS A 2 -7.71 17.34 18.49
N SER A 3 -7.64 16.62 17.39
CA SER A 3 -8.72 16.52 16.39
C SER A 3 -8.65 15.18 15.64
N TYR A 4 -9.75 14.79 15.02
CA TYR A 4 -9.81 13.64 14.12
C TYR A 4 -10.71 13.94 12.93
N ASP A 5 -10.35 13.39 11.78
CA ASP A 5 -11.11 13.50 10.54
C ASP A 5 -11.39 12.09 9.97
N VAL A 6 -12.61 11.88 9.47
CA VAL A 6 -13.09 10.58 8.99
C VAL A 6 -13.51 10.71 7.54
N ILE A 7 -12.62 10.29 6.65
CA ILE A 7 -12.84 10.30 5.20
C ILE A 7 -13.50 8.97 4.82
N ARG A 8 -14.83 8.93 4.92
CA ARG A 8 -15.63 7.70 4.68
C ARG A 8 -15.44 7.14 3.27
N LYS A 9 -15.34 8.00 2.26
CA LYS A 9 -15.11 7.58 0.85
C LYS A 9 -13.83 6.78 0.66
N GLN A 10 -12.82 7.01 1.50
CA GLN A 10 -11.51 6.33 1.43
C GLN A 10 -11.33 5.31 2.56
N ASN A 11 -12.35 5.09 3.41
CA ASN A 11 -12.25 4.31 4.65
C ASN A 11 -11.04 4.72 5.52
N LYS A 12 -10.70 6.02 5.52
CA LYS A 12 -9.49 6.57 6.14
C LYS A 12 -9.84 7.44 7.34
N VAL A 13 -9.09 7.26 8.41
CA VAL A 13 -9.19 8.09 9.61
C VAL A 13 -7.85 8.79 9.83
N VAL A 14 -7.90 10.12 9.96
CA VAL A 14 -6.74 10.95 10.27
C VAL A 14 -6.88 11.43 11.70
N VAL A 15 -5.88 11.17 12.53
CA VAL A 15 -5.88 11.59 13.94
C VAL A 15 -4.71 12.53 14.17
N THR A 16 -5.01 13.71 14.70
CA THR A 16 -4.04 14.77 14.98
C THR A 16 -3.99 15.05 16.48
N GLY A 17 -2.79 15.08 17.04
CA GLY A 17 -2.54 15.38 18.45
C GLY A 17 -1.46 14.48 19.07
N TYR A 18 -1.28 14.60 20.38
CA TYR A 18 -0.27 13.87 21.14
C TYR A 18 -0.70 12.41 21.41
N VAL A 19 -0.68 11.59 20.37
CA VAL A 19 -0.99 10.15 20.46
C VAL A 19 -0.07 9.35 19.56
N THR A 20 0.34 8.17 20.02
CA THR A 20 1.16 7.24 19.24
C THR A 20 0.28 6.42 18.29
N ALA A 21 0.75 6.16 17.07
CA ALA A 21 0.05 5.35 16.07
C ALA A 21 -0.42 3.99 16.62
N LYS A 22 0.42 3.30 17.41
CA LYS A 22 0.09 2.00 18.04
C LYS A 22 -1.15 2.08 18.95
N LYS A 23 -1.30 3.17 19.72
CA LYS A 23 -2.47 3.38 20.60
C LYS A 23 -3.74 3.60 19.78
N VAL A 24 -3.66 4.41 18.72
CA VAL A 24 -4.77 4.65 17.79
C VAL A 24 -5.20 3.34 17.14
N MET A 25 -4.25 2.57 16.62
CA MET A 25 -4.51 1.30 15.95
C MET A 25 -5.17 0.28 16.88
N LYS A 26 -4.68 0.16 18.12
CA LYS A 26 -5.29 -0.70 19.15
C LYS A 26 -6.73 -0.29 19.45
N ARG A 27 -7.01 1.01 19.54
CA ARG A 27 -8.35 1.54 19.80
C ARG A 27 -9.32 1.31 18.63
N VAL A 28 -8.86 1.41 17.38
CA VAL A 28 -9.72 1.10 16.22
C VAL A 28 -10.03 -0.40 16.16
N ARG A 29 -9.02 -1.25 16.41
CA ARG A 29 -9.19 -2.71 16.46
C ARG A 29 -10.09 -3.18 17.60
N SER A 30 -10.10 -2.49 18.74
CA SER A 30 -11.00 -2.84 19.85
C SER A 30 -12.48 -2.65 19.53
N VAL A 31 -12.81 -1.88 18.48
CA VAL A 31 -14.19 -1.72 17.98
C VAL A 31 -14.57 -2.83 16.99
N GLY A 32 -13.71 -3.84 16.80
CA GLY A 32 -13.92 -4.94 15.85
C GLY A 32 -13.61 -4.57 14.39
N LYS A 33 -13.08 -3.37 14.12
CA LYS A 33 -12.72 -2.94 12.77
C LYS A 33 -11.27 -3.32 12.45
N LYS A 34 -11.05 -3.87 11.25
CA LYS A 34 -9.71 -4.06 10.70
C LYS A 34 -9.08 -2.68 10.44
N ALA A 35 -7.87 -2.47 10.96
CA ALA A 35 -7.15 -1.21 10.83
C ALA A 35 -5.68 -1.45 10.46
N GLU A 36 -5.25 -0.75 9.41
CA GLU A 36 -3.91 -0.79 8.84
C GLU A 36 -3.32 0.64 8.83
N LEU A 37 -2.00 0.74 8.84
CA LEU A 37 -1.32 2.02 8.99
C LEU A 37 -1.20 2.67 7.62
N TRP A 38 -1.97 3.71 7.33
CA TRP A 38 -1.82 4.41 6.06
C TRP A 38 -0.66 5.42 6.12
N PRO A 39 0.21 5.56 5.09
CA PRO A 39 0.21 4.91 3.77
C PRO A 39 1.13 3.66 3.70
N TYR A 40 1.39 2.99 4.81
CA TYR A 40 2.36 1.91 4.89
C TYR A 40 1.71 0.52 4.78
N VAL A 41 2.29 -0.34 3.96
CA VAL A 41 1.85 -1.74 3.75
C VAL A 41 2.97 -2.69 4.18
N GLN A 42 2.64 -3.96 4.44
CA GLN A 42 3.68 -4.93 4.77
C GLN A 42 4.61 -5.11 3.56
N ALA A 43 5.92 -5.24 3.81
CA ALA A 43 6.93 -5.33 2.76
C ALA A 43 6.62 -6.44 1.74
N ASN A 44 6.14 -7.58 2.21
CA ASN A 44 5.81 -8.75 1.40
C ASN A 44 4.61 -8.53 0.46
N LEU A 45 3.78 -7.51 0.73
CA LEU A 45 2.60 -7.16 -0.06
C LEU A 45 2.86 -5.98 -1.00
N ALA A 46 4.07 -5.42 -0.99
CA ALA A 46 4.42 -4.35 -1.91
C ALA A 46 4.63 -4.92 -3.31
N PHE A 47 3.84 -4.43 -4.26
CA PHE A 47 3.90 -4.91 -5.65
C PHE A 47 5.19 -4.50 -6.36
N TYR A 48 5.68 -3.29 -6.09
CA TYR A 48 6.92 -2.74 -6.67
C TYR A 48 7.93 -2.41 -5.57
N PRO A 49 8.53 -3.41 -4.89
CA PRO A 49 9.42 -3.17 -3.75
C PRO A 49 10.72 -2.43 -4.16
N TYR A 50 11.12 -2.55 -5.43
CA TYR A 50 12.31 -1.92 -5.98
C TYR A 50 12.13 -0.43 -6.31
N ALA A 51 10.91 0.10 -6.27
CA ALA A 51 10.65 1.47 -6.69
C ALA A 51 11.26 2.50 -5.72
N ALA A 52 11.73 3.61 -6.27
CA ALA A 52 12.28 4.70 -5.48
C ALA A 52 11.21 5.28 -4.54
N GLY A 53 11.55 5.49 -3.27
CA GLY A 53 10.64 6.05 -2.27
C GLY A 53 9.75 5.03 -1.54
N VAL A 54 9.88 3.74 -1.84
CA VAL A 54 9.20 2.63 -1.10
C VAL A 54 9.74 2.50 0.31
N TYR A 55 11.06 2.54 0.48
CA TYR A 55 11.72 2.44 1.77
C TYR A 55 11.83 3.82 2.43
N ASP A 56 10.94 4.07 3.39
CA ASP A 56 10.91 5.29 4.20
C ASP A 56 11.46 5.00 5.60
N LYS A 57 12.40 5.84 6.09
CA LYS A 57 12.97 5.73 7.44
C LYS A 57 11.92 5.88 8.55
N LYS A 58 10.77 6.48 8.25
CA LYS A 58 9.65 6.65 9.19
C LYS A 58 8.74 5.42 9.28
N ALA A 59 8.90 4.46 8.37
CA ALA A 59 8.08 3.26 8.36
C ALA A 59 8.41 2.37 9.58
N PRO A 60 7.39 1.73 10.19
CA PRO A 60 7.63 0.68 11.19
C PRO A 60 8.38 -0.51 10.59
N ALA A 61 9.07 -1.29 11.42
CA ALA A 61 9.75 -2.50 10.98
C ALA A 61 8.80 -3.46 10.26
N GLY A 62 9.22 -3.95 9.09
CA GLY A 62 8.42 -4.84 8.23
C GLY A 62 7.38 -4.14 7.36
N PHE A 63 7.29 -2.81 7.42
CA PHE A 63 6.39 -2.01 6.58
C PHE A 63 7.18 -1.14 5.61
N VAL A 64 6.62 -0.96 4.42
CA VAL A 64 7.12 -0.06 3.38
C VAL A 64 6.01 0.88 2.95
N ARG A 65 6.36 2.03 2.37
CA ARG A 65 5.38 3.00 1.89
C ARG A 65 4.72 2.46 0.63
N ASN A 66 3.38 2.50 0.59
CA ASN A 66 2.65 2.22 -0.63
C ASN A 66 2.83 3.40 -1.59
N VAL A 67 3.47 3.15 -2.72
CA VAL A 67 3.79 4.17 -3.72
C VAL A 67 2.93 3.86 -4.95
N PRO A 68 1.67 4.35 -5.02
CA PRO A 68 0.80 4.06 -6.16
C PRO A 68 1.33 4.68 -7.47
N GLN A 69 2.22 5.67 -7.38
CA GLN A 69 2.94 6.27 -8.50
C GLN A 69 4.01 5.34 -9.08
N ALA A 70 4.37 4.27 -8.37
CA ALA A 70 5.23 3.21 -8.87
C ALA A 70 4.45 2.19 -9.72
N ALA A 71 3.14 2.36 -9.91
CA ALA A 71 2.39 1.62 -10.92
C ALA A 71 3.13 1.74 -12.25
N ALA A 72 3.66 0.62 -12.71
CA ALA A 72 4.47 0.60 -13.89
C ALA A 72 3.62 1.08 -15.07
N SER A 73 4.18 2.01 -15.86
CA SER A 73 3.57 2.40 -17.11
C SER A 73 3.44 1.15 -17.99
N PRO A 74 2.40 0.99 -18.82
CA PRO A 74 2.33 -0.12 -19.79
C PRO A 74 3.52 -0.17 -20.76
N SER A 75 4.33 0.89 -20.82
CA SER A 75 5.60 0.92 -21.55
C SER A 75 6.77 0.26 -20.81
N ASP A 76 6.63 -0.02 -19.52
CA ASP A 76 7.68 -0.61 -18.68
C ASP A 76 7.98 -2.04 -19.16
N PRO A 77 9.26 -2.37 -19.39
CA PRO A 77 9.65 -3.70 -19.84
C PRO A 77 9.16 -4.79 -18.89
N HIS A 78 9.12 -4.55 -17.57
CA HIS A 78 8.68 -5.57 -16.61
C HIS A 78 7.21 -5.97 -16.82
N GLU A 79 6.32 -4.99 -16.99
CA GLU A 79 4.89 -5.23 -17.27
C GLU A 79 4.69 -5.88 -18.64
N LYS A 80 5.47 -5.47 -19.65
CA LYS A 80 5.43 -6.12 -20.97
C LYS A 80 5.78 -7.60 -20.87
N TYR A 81 6.87 -7.94 -20.20
CA TYR A 81 7.26 -9.34 -20.00
C TYR A 81 6.22 -10.10 -19.16
N ALA A 82 5.70 -9.52 -18.08
CA ALA A 82 4.67 -10.14 -17.27
C ALA A 82 3.38 -10.40 -18.07
N SER A 83 2.99 -9.46 -18.94
CA SER A 83 1.80 -9.57 -19.79
C SER A 83 1.90 -10.64 -20.87
N LEU A 84 3.12 -11.01 -21.30
CA LEU A 84 3.35 -12.11 -22.26
C LEU A 84 3.05 -13.49 -21.68
N PHE A 85 2.97 -13.63 -20.35
CA PHE A 85 2.67 -14.89 -19.67
C PHE A 85 1.33 -14.84 -18.92
N SER A 86 0.53 -13.80 -19.16
CA SER A 86 -0.73 -13.59 -18.46
C SER A 86 -1.87 -14.35 -19.15
N ASP A 87 -2.52 -15.26 -18.41
CA ASP A 87 -3.67 -16.04 -18.87
C ASP A 87 -4.87 -15.16 -19.28
N GLU A 88 -4.98 -13.99 -18.65
CA GLU A 88 -6.01 -12.98 -18.93
C GLU A 88 -5.74 -12.17 -20.21
N ASN A 89 -4.52 -12.25 -20.77
CA ASN A 89 -4.16 -11.55 -22.00
C ASN A 89 -4.34 -12.47 -23.21
N PRO A 90 -5.37 -12.26 -24.06
CA PRO A 90 -5.62 -13.12 -25.22
C PRO A 90 -4.49 -13.08 -26.28
N ASN A 91 -3.58 -12.10 -26.18
CA ASN A 91 -2.41 -11.98 -27.05
C ASN A 91 -1.12 -12.57 -26.44
N ALA A 92 -1.17 -13.13 -25.23
CA ALA A 92 0.00 -13.67 -24.52
C ALA A 92 0.47 -15.03 -25.04
N CYS A 93 -0.42 -15.84 -25.64
CA CYS A 93 -0.08 -17.17 -26.19
C CYS A 93 0.67 -17.12 -27.53
N SER A 94 1.61 -16.20 -27.71
CA SER A 94 2.46 -16.13 -28.91
C SER A 94 3.82 -16.80 -28.75
N ILE A 95 4.17 -17.26 -27.53
CA ILE A 95 5.39 -18.02 -27.24
C ILE A 95 4.93 -19.42 -26.77
N MET A 96 4.78 -20.33 -27.73
CA MET A 96 4.71 -21.78 -27.53
C MET A 96 5.77 -22.43 -28.40
#